data_AF-A0A419EX52-F1
#
_entry.id   AF-A0A419EX52-F1
#
_cell.length_a   1.000
_cell.length_b   1.000
_cell.length_c   1.000
_cell.angle_alpha   90.00
_cell.angle_beta   90.00
_cell.angle_gamma   90.00
#
_symmetry.space_group_name_H-M   'P 1'
#
loop_
_entity.id
_entity.type
_entity.pdbx_description
1 polymer ?
#
loop_
_entity_poly.entity_id
_entity_poly.type
_entity_poly.pdbx_seq_one_letter_code
_entity_poly.pdbx_strand_id
1 'polypeptide(L)'
;MQSIRTLVRGLIVCVGIALPVTAWGMDCGGGHSGSHSSQHGAEAGLQHGAQSSHENDGGTGHEPTAMDPVFENYFEIRASLAQDSLKDVSTSANALAEAIEDSSANGSATGTDESREKDQRALEAEIAATARELAKKTDIESARVEFGKLSTQMYDYRKMSGMSSDDVHAFACDMAKKIWLQESDDPGNPYYGRSMARCARKID
;
A
#
# COMPACT_ATOMS: atom_id res chain seq x y z
N MET A 1 -53.34 25.20 11.06
CA MET A 1 -52.94 24.31 12.16
C MET A 1 -51.42 24.33 12.21
N GLN A 2 -50.88 25.01 13.21
CA GLN A 2 -49.44 25.13 13.46
C GLN A 2 -48.97 23.87 14.19
N SER A 3 -47.92 23.22 13.69
CA SER A 3 -47.20 22.22 14.48
C SER A 3 -45.77 22.69 14.69
N ILE A 4 -45.45 22.87 15.97
CA ILE A 4 -44.24 23.46 16.52
C ILE A 4 -43.32 22.31 16.95
N ARG A 5 -42.04 22.38 16.52
CA ARG A 5 -40.75 22.00 17.16
C ARG A 5 -40.71 20.68 17.96
N THR A 6 -39.64 19.89 17.86
CA THR A 6 -38.51 19.99 18.79
C THR A 6 -37.27 19.28 18.24
N LEU A 7 -36.16 20.02 18.20
CA LEU A 7 -34.84 19.61 17.75
C LEU A 7 -34.00 19.43 19.03
N VAL A 8 -33.78 18.19 19.46
CA VAL A 8 -32.95 17.89 20.64
C VAL A 8 -31.49 17.84 20.18
N ARG A 9 -30.76 18.94 20.43
CA ARG A 9 -29.29 18.97 20.35
C ARG A 9 -28.73 18.35 21.64
N GLY A 10 -28.14 17.17 21.51
CA GLY A 10 -27.41 16.50 22.59
C GLY A 10 -26.17 17.29 22.99
N LEU A 11 -26.05 17.52 24.29
CA LEU A 11 -24.94 18.18 24.96
C LEU A 11 -23.78 17.19 25.08
N ILE A 12 -22.67 17.42 24.36
CA ILE A 12 -21.42 16.69 24.56
C ILE A 12 -20.68 17.34 25.71
N VAL A 13 -20.56 16.62 26.83
CA VAL A 13 -19.73 17.00 27.98
C VAL A 13 -18.32 16.50 27.73
N CYS A 14 -17.42 17.40 27.33
CA CYS A 14 -15.99 17.13 27.25
C CYS A 14 -15.40 17.12 28.66
N VAL A 15 -15.17 15.94 29.24
CA VAL A 15 -14.35 15.79 30.44
C VAL A 15 -12.88 15.79 30.00
N GLY A 16 -12.24 16.95 30.13
CA GLY A 16 -10.81 17.12 29.93
C GLY A 16 -10.04 16.45 31.06
N ILE A 17 -9.36 15.34 30.74
CA ILE A 17 -8.32 14.77 31.59
C ILE A 17 -7.00 15.32 31.08
N ALA A 18 -6.46 16.29 31.81
CA ALA A 18 -5.11 16.78 31.64
C ALA A 18 -4.12 15.68 32.07
N LEU A 19 -3.29 15.22 31.13
CA LEU A 19 -2.12 14.40 31.45
C LEU A 19 -0.89 15.32 31.58
N PRO A 20 -0.07 15.16 32.63
CA PRO A 20 1.12 15.96 32.85
C PRO A 20 2.23 15.58 31.87
N VAL A 21 2.67 16.57 31.08
CA VAL A 21 3.91 16.55 30.32
C VAL A 21 5.06 16.44 31.32
N THR A 22 5.69 15.27 31.40
CA THR A 22 6.99 15.13 32.06
C THR A 22 8.06 15.22 30.97
N ALA A 23 8.56 16.44 30.84
CA ALA A 23 9.77 16.75 30.10
C ALA A 23 10.98 16.14 30.85
N TRP A 24 11.67 15.21 30.20
CA TRP A 24 13.05 14.84 30.53
C TRP A 24 13.83 14.97 29.23
N GLY A 25 14.50 16.12 29.08
CA GLY A 25 15.58 16.26 28.11
C GLY A 25 16.84 15.64 28.70
N MET A 26 17.61 14.94 27.86
CA MET A 26 19.05 14.82 28.06
C MET A 26 19.77 14.68 26.72
N ASP A 27 20.67 15.64 26.56
CA ASP A 27 21.65 15.91 25.53
C ASP A 27 22.83 14.92 25.57
N CYS A 28 23.73 15.05 24.57
CA CYS A 28 25.05 14.41 24.34
C CYS A 28 25.01 13.45 23.13
N GLY A 29 25.79 13.58 22.06
CA GLY A 29 27.05 14.32 21.84
C GLY A 29 28.11 13.37 21.28
N GLY A 30 28.78 13.76 20.18
CA GLY A 30 30.00 13.13 19.63
C GLY A 30 29.74 12.08 18.53
N GLY A 31 30.22 12.20 17.30
CA GLY A 31 31.50 12.75 16.85
C GLY A 31 32.43 11.59 16.50
N HIS A 32 32.50 11.18 15.24
CA HIS A 32 33.62 10.38 14.72
C HIS A 32 34.04 10.95 13.36
N SER A 33 35.23 11.57 13.38
CA SER A 33 36.04 11.88 12.21
C SER A 33 36.70 10.60 11.68
N GLY A 34 36.77 10.46 10.36
CA GLY A 34 37.50 9.40 9.68
C GLY A 34 37.86 9.83 8.27
N SER A 35 38.92 10.63 8.17
CA SER A 35 39.54 11.05 6.92
C SER A 35 40.40 9.92 6.35
N HIS A 36 40.29 9.64 5.06
CA HIS A 36 41.41 9.12 4.26
C HIS A 36 41.42 9.81 2.89
N SER A 37 42.46 10.62 2.70
CA SER A 37 42.86 11.23 1.44
C SER A 37 43.51 10.20 0.52
N SER A 38 43.38 10.37 -0.80
CA SER A 38 44.49 10.26 -1.74
C SER A 38 44.15 11.00 -3.04
N GLN A 39 45.03 11.94 -3.37
CA GLN A 39 45.02 12.82 -4.53
C GLN A 39 45.73 12.11 -5.70
N HIS A 40 45.31 12.42 -6.92
CA HIS A 40 46.19 12.36 -8.10
C HIS A 40 45.89 13.53 -9.02
N GLY A 41 46.94 14.34 -9.27
CA GLY A 41 47.37 14.79 -10.59
C GLY A 41 46.51 15.79 -11.37
N ALA A 42 47.03 17.01 -11.47
CA ALA A 42 46.57 18.09 -12.34
C ALA A 42 47.11 17.99 -13.78
N GLU A 43 46.39 18.57 -14.74
CA GLU A 43 46.95 19.46 -15.76
C GLU A 43 45.86 20.35 -16.41
N ALA A 44 46.31 21.52 -16.89
CA ALA A 44 45.52 22.72 -17.14
C ALA A 44 45.19 22.95 -18.63
N GLY A 45 44.11 23.70 -18.87
CA GLY A 45 43.84 24.36 -20.15
C GLY A 45 42.70 25.40 -20.01
N LEU A 46 43.06 26.70 -20.03
CA LEU A 46 42.14 27.83 -20.29
C LEU A 46 41.65 27.75 -21.77
N GLN A 47 40.52 28.28 -22.25
CA GLN A 47 39.91 29.59 -22.00
C GLN A 47 38.52 29.73 -22.69
N HIS A 48 37.62 30.51 -22.08
CA HIS A 48 36.49 31.33 -22.58
C HIS A 48 35.37 30.74 -23.48
N GLY A 49 34.14 30.93 -23.01
CA GLY A 49 32.93 30.99 -23.83
C GLY A 49 31.69 31.21 -22.95
N ALA A 50 31.20 32.45 -22.89
CA ALA A 50 30.01 32.85 -22.15
C ALA A 50 28.75 32.17 -22.72
N GLN A 51 27.81 31.79 -21.85
CA GLN A 51 26.38 32.06 -22.05
C GLN A 51 25.59 31.80 -20.78
N SER A 52 24.83 32.82 -20.39
CA SER A 52 23.83 32.80 -19.35
C SER A 52 22.61 32.01 -19.81
N SER A 53 22.08 31.17 -18.92
CA SER A 53 20.64 31.07 -18.69
C SER A 53 20.45 30.35 -17.37
N HIS A 54 20.13 31.14 -16.33
CA HIS A 54 19.31 30.65 -15.25
C HIS A 54 18.00 30.19 -15.88
N GLU A 55 17.64 28.93 -15.71
CA GLU A 55 16.24 28.57 -15.54
C GLU A 55 16.15 27.31 -14.67
N ASN A 56 15.38 27.52 -13.62
CA ASN A 56 15.03 26.66 -12.52
C ASN A 56 14.10 25.57 -13.05
N ASP A 57 14.52 24.31 -13.05
CA ASP A 57 13.58 23.20 -13.15
C ASP A 57 13.61 22.43 -11.83
N GLY A 58 12.47 22.51 -11.15
CA GLY A 58 12.29 22.05 -9.80
C GLY A 58 12.59 20.57 -9.69
N GLY A 59 13.58 20.25 -8.88
CA GLY A 59 13.59 18.97 -8.18
C GLY A 59 12.30 18.88 -7.39
N THR A 60 11.28 18.25 -7.97
CA THR A 60 10.20 17.67 -7.20
C THR A 60 10.85 16.59 -6.36
N GLY A 61 11.14 16.94 -5.11
CA GLY A 61 11.31 15.93 -4.08
C GLY A 61 10.09 15.01 -4.21
N HIS A 62 10.35 13.75 -4.52
CA HIS A 62 9.34 12.72 -4.49
C HIS A 62 8.98 12.56 -3.00
N GLU A 63 8.03 13.37 -2.55
CA GLU A 63 7.32 13.10 -1.31
C GLU A 63 6.76 11.68 -1.44
N PRO A 64 6.91 10.80 -0.42
CA PRO A 64 6.43 9.43 -0.54
C PRO A 64 4.94 9.50 -0.82
N THR A 65 4.52 9.17 -2.04
CA THR A 65 3.10 9.08 -2.37
C THR A 65 2.52 8.01 -1.46
N ALA A 66 1.60 8.41 -0.57
CA ALA A 66 0.90 7.47 0.28
C ALA A 66 0.28 6.38 -0.62
N MET A 67 0.51 5.12 -0.25
CA MET A 67 0.01 4.01 -1.04
C MET A 67 -1.52 4.01 -1.07
N ASP A 68 -2.08 3.58 -2.19
CA ASP A 68 -3.53 3.42 -2.32
C ASP A 68 -4.06 2.46 -1.23
N PRO A 69 -5.08 2.85 -0.45
CA PRO A 69 -5.65 2.04 0.63
C PRO A 69 -6.10 0.65 0.19
N VAL A 70 -6.48 0.46 -1.07
CA VAL A 70 -6.80 -0.86 -1.64
C VAL A 70 -5.58 -1.78 -1.56
N PHE A 71 -4.41 -1.30 -1.98
CA PHE A 71 -3.20 -2.11 -1.98
C PHE A 71 -2.66 -2.30 -0.56
N GLU A 72 -2.67 -1.26 0.26
CA GLU A 72 -2.24 -1.33 1.67
C GLU A 72 -3.00 -2.44 2.42
N ASN A 73 -4.34 -2.43 2.37
CA ASN A 73 -5.15 -3.45 3.03
C ASN A 73 -4.93 -4.85 2.46
N TYR A 74 -4.72 -4.98 1.14
CA TYR A 74 -4.38 -6.26 0.53
C TYR A 74 -3.03 -6.81 1.03
N PHE A 75 -2.02 -5.95 1.21
CA PHE A 75 -0.71 -6.36 1.68
C PHE A 75 -0.71 -6.76 3.15
N GLU A 76 -1.51 -6.11 3.99
CA GLU A 76 -1.72 -6.53 5.39
C GLU A 76 -2.30 -7.95 5.46
N ILE A 77 -3.33 -8.24 4.66
CA ILE A 77 -3.90 -9.60 4.56
C ILE A 77 -2.81 -10.60 4.17
N ARG A 78 -2.06 -10.31 3.09
CA ARG A 78 -1.00 -11.18 2.58
C ARG A 78 0.10 -11.40 3.63
N ALA A 79 0.52 -10.35 4.34
CA ALA A 79 1.57 -10.40 5.35
C ALA A 79 1.16 -11.25 6.55
N SER A 80 -0.09 -11.16 7.00
CA SER A 80 -0.63 -12.04 8.05
C SER A 80 -0.65 -13.50 7.62
N LEU A 81 -1.13 -13.80 6.42
CA LEU A 81 -1.18 -15.18 5.91
C LEU A 81 0.21 -15.78 5.67
N ALA A 82 1.18 -14.98 5.26
CA ALA A 82 2.58 -15.37 5.12
C ALA A 82 3.24 -15.72 6.47
N GLN A 83 2.67 -15.22 7.58
CA GLN A 83 3.06 -15.53 8.95
C GLN A 83 2.17 -16.61 9.60
N ASP A 84 1.44 -17.40 8.81
CA ASP A 84 0.46 -18.39 9.30
C ASP A 84 -0.51 -17.81 10.34
N SER A 85 -0.95 -16.57 10.13
CA SER A 85 -1.76 -15.83 11.09
C SER A 85 -3.05 -15.34 10.43
N LEU A 86 -4.14 -15.39 11.19
CA LEU A 86 -5.40 -14.73 10.86
C LEU A 86 -5.56 -13.37 11.54
N LYS A 87 -4.53 -12.94 12.29
CA LYS A 87 -4.53 -11.63 12.94
C LYS A 87 -4.75 -10.56 11.88
N ASP A 88 -5.68 -9.66 12.14
CA ASP A 88 -6.01 -8.50 11.31
C ASP A 88 -6.60 -8.82 9.91
N VAL A 89 -6.58 -10.08 9.44
CA VAL A 89 -7.13 -10.51 8.14
C VAL A 89 -8.60 -10.07 7.97
N SER A 90 -9.43 -10.27 9.00
CA SER A 90 -10.84 -9.87 8.93
C SER A 90 -11.02 -8.35 8.82
N THR A 91 -10.25 -7.60 9.61
CA THR A 91 -10.30 -6.13 9.60
C THR A 91 -9.82 -5.58 8.27
N SER A 92 -8.63 -5.99 7.81
CA SER A 92 -8.04 -5.54 6.54
C SER A 92 -8.87 -5.97 5.34
N ALA A 93 -9.49 -7.16 5.35
CA ALA A 93 -10.35 -7.59 4.25
C ALA A 93 -11.67 -6.81 4.17
N ASN A 94 -12.25 -6.37 5.30
CA ASN A 94 -13.39 -5.46 5.26
C ASN A 94 -12.98 -4.06 4.77
N ALA A 95 -11.88 -3.53 5.28
CA ALA A 95 -11.35 -2.23 4.85
C ALA A 95 -10.98 -2.22 3.36
N LEU A 96 -10.44 -3.32 2.82
CA LEU A 96 -10.23 -3.50 1.38
C LEU A 96 -11.53 -3.41 0.58
N ALA A 97 -12.59 -4.08 1.05
CA ALA A 97 -13.88 -4.05 0.38
C ALA A 97 -14.47 -2.63 0.35
N GLU A 98 -14.36 -1.90 1.47
CA GLU A 98 -14.80 -0.50 1.59
C GLU A 98 -13.98 0.42 0.67
N ALA A 99 -12.65 0.29 0.66
CA ALA A 99 -11.78 1.10 -0.20
C ALA A 99 -12.07 0.90 -1.70
N ILE A 100 -12.35 -0.34 -2.12
CA ILE A 100 -12.74 -0.65 -3.50
C ILE A 100 -14.10 -0.02 -3.86
N GLU A 101 -15.08 -0.10 -2.96
CA GLU A 101 -16.41 0.48 -3.19
C GLU A 101 -16.36 2.00 -3.26
N ASP A 102 -15.58 2.63 -2.38
CA ASP A 102 -15.33 4.06 -2.41
C ASP A 102 -14.62 4.49 -3.71
N SER A 103 -13.63 3.73 -4.16
CA SER A 103 -12.93 3.98 -5.43
C SER A 103 -13.85 3.86 -6.64
N SER A 104 -14.76 2.87 -6.61
CA SER A 104 -15.78 2.67 -7.65
C SER A 104 -16.80 3.82 -7.69
N ALA A 105 -17.25 4.29 -6.52
CA ALA A 105 -18.22 5.36 -6.37
C ALA A 105 -17.68 6.74 -6.78
N ASN A 106 -16.39 7.00 -6.53
CA ASN A 106 -15.74 8.26 -6.85
C ASN A 106 -15.19 8.32 -8.29
N GLY A 107 -15.36 7.24 -9.06
CA GLY A 107 -15.01 7.19 -10.48
C GLY A 107 -13.51 6.98 -10.68
N SER A 108 -13.05 5.73 -10.58
CA SER A 108 -11.70 5.30 -10.98
C SER A 108 -11.52 5.14 -12.51
N ALA A 109 -12.36 5.81 -13.31
CA ALA A 109 -12.34 5.70 -14.77
C ALA A 109 -11.33 6.68 -15.38
N THR A 110 -10.10 6.22 -15.57
CA THR A 110 -9.09 6.95 -16.36
C THR A 110 -9.27 6.78 -17.88
N GLY A 111 -10.32 6.10 -18.33
CA GLY A 111 -10.55 5.77 -19.75
C GLY A 111 -11.87 6.30 -20.28
N THR A 112 -11.86 6.79 -21.52
CA THR A 112 -13.06 7.26 -22.26
C THR A 112 -13.83 6.11 -22.95
N ASP A 113 -13.59 4.86 -22.56
CA ASP A 113 -14.15 3.65 -23.18
C ASP A 113 -15.12 2.98 -22.20
N GLU A 114 -16.41 3.13 -22.48
CA GLU A 114 -17.51 2.59 -21.66
C GLU A 114 -17.38 1.08 -21.40
N SER A 115 -16.79 0.32 -22.32
CA SER A 115 -16.57 -1.13 -22.14
C SER A 115 -15.52 -1.39 -21.07
N ARG A 116 -14.40 -0.66 -21.12
CA ARG A 116 -13.32 -0.79 -20.14
C ARG A 116 -13.78 -0.40 -18.73
N GLU A 117 -14.60 0.64 -18.63
CA GLU A 117 -15.16 1.03 -17.34
C GLU A 117 -16.12 -0.03 -16.78
N LYS A 118 -16.92 -0.66 -17.63
CA LYS A 118 -17.84 -1.73 -17.20
C LYS A 118 -17.07 -2.94 -16.66
N ASP A 119 -16.01 -3.34 -17.36
CA ASP A 119 -15.17 -4.47 -16.94
C ASP A 119 -14.45 -4.15 -15.62
N GLN A 120 -13.96 -2.90 -15.46
CA GLN A 120 -13.36 -2.42 -14.22
C GLN A 120 -14.34 -2.50 -13.04
N ARG A 121 -15.56 -1.97 -13.22
CA ARG A 121 -16.61 -2.00 -12.16
C ARG A 121 -17.01 -3.44 -11.80
N ALA A 122 -17.05 -4.34 -12.78
CA ALA A 122 -17.33 -5.75 -12.52
C ALA A 122 -16.22 -6.39 -11.67
N LEU A 123 -14.95 -6.15 -12.03
CA LEU A 123 -13.80 -6.63 -11.25
C LEU A 123 -13.79 -6.08 -9.83
N GLU A 124 -14.02 -4.78 -9.65
CA GLU A 124 -14.13 -4.13 -8.34
C GLU A 124 -15.22 -4.78 -7.47
N ALA A 125 -16.41 -5.04 -8.03
CA ALA A 125 -17.47 -5.72 -7.30
C ALA A 125 -17.08 -7.15 -6.88
N GLU A 126 -16.38 -7.88 -7.74
CA GLU A 126 -15.86 -9.22 -7.42
C GLU A 126 -14.80 -9.18 -6.30
N ILE A 127 -13.90 -8.20 -6.32
CA ILE A 127 -12.89 -7.99 -5.29
C ILE A 127 -13.57 -7.70 -3.95
N ALA A 128 -14.50 -6.76 -3.91
CA ALA A 128 -15.21 -6.40 -2.69
C ALA A 128 -16.00 -7.59 -2.11
N ALA A 129 -16.66 -8.39 -2.97
CA ALA A 129 -17.36 -9.60 -2.55
C ALA A 129 -16.39 -10.67 -1.98
N THR A 130 -15.27 -10.91 -2.67
CA THR A 130 -14.26 -11.89 -2.27
C THR A 130 -13.58 -11.48 -0.96
N ALA A 131 -13.25 -10.19 -0.80
CA ALA A 131 -12.68 -9.65 0.42
C ALA A 131 -13.65 -9.81 1.61
N ARG A 132 -14.94 -9.55 1.44
CA ARG A 132 -15.95 -9.82 2.48
C ARG A 132 -16.09 -11.30 2.82
N GLU A 133 -15.98 -12.19 1.84
CA GLU A 133 -15.96 -13.63 2.11
C GLU A 133 -14.69 -14.07 2.85
N LEU A 134 -13.55 -13.46 2.54
CA LEU A 134 -12.29 -13.68 3.24
C LEU A 134 -12.39 -13.21 4.69
N ALA A 135 -13.04 -12.06 4.94
CA ALA A 135 -13.21 -11.50 6.26
C ALA A 135 -14.00 -12.40 7.23
N LYS A 136 -14.80 -13.33 6.70
CA LYS A 136 -15.61 -14.29 7.46
C LYS A 136 -14.86 -15.59 7.79
N LYS A 137 -13.68 -15.82 7.21
CA LYS A 137 -12.93 -17.07 7.44
C LYS A 137 -12.33 -17.09 8.85
N THR A 138 -12.39 -18.25 9.49
CA THR A 138 -11.95 -18.43 10.88
C THR A 138 -10.84 -19.47 11.05
N ASP A 139 -10.44 -20.13 9.96
CA ASP A 139 -9.32 -21.06 9.87
C ASP A 139 -8.36 -20.66 8.74
N ILE A 140 -7.09 -21.01 8.90
CA ILE A 140 -6.02 -20.53 8.03
C ILE A 140 -6.12 -21.13 6.62
N GLU A 141 -6.57 -22.38 6.52
CA GLU A 141 -6.73 -23.08 5.26
C GLU A 141 -7.81 -22.43 4.40
N SER A 142 -9.00 -22.17 4.96
CA SER A 142 -10.09 -21.52 4.24
C SER A 142 -9.79 -20.07 3.88
N ALA A 143 -9.08 -19.35 4.75
CA ALA A 143 -8.58 -18.00 4.46
C ALA A 143 -7.62 -18.00 3.26
N ARG A 144 -6.69 -18.96 3.18
CA ARG A 144 -5.76 -19.10 2.05
C ARG A 144 -6.45 -19.46 0.74
N VAL A 145 -7.50 -20.27 0.79
CA VAL A 145 -8.30 -20.60 -0.39
C VAL A 145 -8.98 -19.33 -0.93
N GLU A 146 -9.62 -18.56 -0.06
CA GLU A 146 -10.31 -17.33 -0.46
C GLU A 146 -9.32 -16.24 -0.90
N PHE A 147 -8.20 -16.07 -0.18
CA PHE A 147 -7.11 -15.20 -0.60
C PHE A 147 -6.56 -15.58 -1.97
N GLY A 148 -6.56 -16.86 -2.34
CA GLY A 148 -6.19 -17.31 -3.67
C GLY A 148 -7.06 -16.72 -4.80
N LYS A 149 -8.34 -16.47 -4.54
CA LYS A 149 -9.21 -15.77 -5.49
C LYS A 149 -8.90 -14.27 -5.49
N LEU A 150 -8.84 -13.68 -4.29
CA LEU A 150 -8.55 -12.26 -4.10
C LEU A 150 -7.24 -11.84 -4.76
N SER A 151 -6.18 -12.60 -4.56
CA SER A 151 -4.85 -12.34 -5.14
C SER A 151 -4.83 -12.36 -6.68
N THR A 152 -5.65 -13.20 -7.31
CA THR A 152 -5.79 -13.21 -8.77
C THR A 152 -6.49 -11.95 -9.25
N GLN A 153 -7.61 -11.59 -8.59
CA GLN A 153 -8.37 -10.38 -8.92
C GLN A 153 -7.54 -9.11 -8.70
N MET A 154 -6.75 -9.05 -7.62
CA MET A 154 -5.86 -7.91 -7.34
C MET A 154 -4.72 -7.79 -8.35
N TYR A 155 -4.20 -8.91 -8.87
CA TYR A 155 -3.24 -8.89 -9.97
C TYR A 155 -3.87 -8.31 -11.25
N ASP A 156 -5.13 -8.65 -11.54
CA ASP A 156 -5.89 -8.07 -12.65
C ASP A 156 -6.18 -6.59 -12.43
N TYR A 157 -6.56 -6.20 -11.21
CA TYR A 157 -6.83 -4.82 -10.82
C TYR A 157 -5.58 -3.93 -10.98
N ARG A 158 -4.40 -4.41 -10.55
CA ARG A 158 -3.12 -3.70 -10.75
C ARG A 158 -2.85 -3.39 -12.21
N LYS A 159 -3.14 -4.33 -13.12
CA LYS A 159 -2.94 -4.13 -14.56
C LYS A 159 -3.87 -3.04 -15.12
N MET A 160 -5.01 -2.79 -14.47
CA MET A 160 -5.98 -1.77 -14.89
C MET A 160 -5.71 -0.41 -14.23
N SER A 161 -5.19 -0.38 -12.99
CA SER A 161 -4.89 0.87 -12.27
C SER A 161 -3.68 1.64 -12.83
N GLY A 162 -2.83 0.98 -13.63
CA GLY A 162 -1.63 1.59 -14.20
C GLY A 162 -0.47 1.73 -13.20
N MET A 163 -0.55 1.05 -12.06
CA MET A 163 0.49 1.02 -11.04
C MET A 163 1.76 0.34 -11.58
N SER A 164 2.93 0.92 -11.29
CA SER A 164 4.21 0.40 -11.75
C SER A 164 4.57 -0.92 -11.07
N SER A 165 5.23 -1.82 -11.80
CA SER A 165 5.85 -3.03 -11.23
C SER A 165 6.97 -2.72 -10.25
N ASP A 166 7.53 -1.51 -10.30
CA ASP A 166 8.57 -1.06 -9.38
C ASP A 166 8.02 -0.79 -7.97
N ASP A 167 6.73 -0.44 -7.87
CA ASP A 167 6.05 -0.19 -6.59
C ASP A 167 5.38 -1.46 -6.03
N VAL A 168 4.89 -2.32 -6.93
CA VAL A 168 4.15 -3.55 -6.57
C VAL A 168 4.60 -4.73 -7.41
N HIS A 169 5.30 -5.65 -6.78
CA HIS A 169 5.86 -6.84 -7.39
C HIS A 169 4.90 -8.02 -7.34
N ALA A 170 4.84 -8.79 -8.43
CA ALA A 170 4.12 -10.05 -8.53
C ALA A 170 5.06 -11.23 -8.37
N PHE A 171 4.59 -12.21 -7.60
CA PHE A 171 5.27 -13.45 -7.33
C PHE A 171 4.36 -14.64 -7.62
N ALA A 172 4.97 -15.78 -7.91
CA ALA A 172 4.31 -17.07 -8.07
C ALA A 172 5.00 -18.16 -7.26
N CYS A 173 4.24 -19.18 -6.86
CA CYS A 173 4.80 -20.41 -6.28
C CYS A 173 4.37 -21.59 -7.15
N ASP A 174 5.35 -22.28 -7.75
CA ASP A 174 5.09 -23.40 -8.67
C ASP A 174 4.45 -24.62 -7.98
N MET A 175 4.54 -24.72 -6.65
CA MET A 175 3.85 -25.73 -5.87
C MET A 175 2.39 -25.37 -5.60
N ALA A 176 2.12 -24.12 -5.22
CA ALA A 176 0.76 -23.64 -4.95
C ALA A 176 -0.06 -23.44 -6.24
N LYS A 177 0.62 -23.22 -7.38
CA LYS A 177 0.02 -22.82 -8.67
C LYS A 177 -0.83 -21.56 -8.53
N LYS A 178 -0.32 -20.58 -7.77
CA LYS A 178 -0.98 -19.31 -7.46
C LYS A 178 0.01 -18.15 -7.53
N ILE A 179 -0.54 -16.96 -7.76
CA ILE A 179 0.18 -15.69 -7.87
C ILE A 179 -0.27 -14.72 -6.77
N TRP A 180 0.60 -13.82 -6.33
CA TRP A 180 0.24 -12.75 -5.40
C TRP A 180 1.08 -11.50 -5.65
N LEU A 181 0.64 -10.37 -5.08
CA LEU A 181 1.37 -9.11 -5.11
C LEU A 181 2.03 -8.82 -3.74
N GLN A 182 3.16 -8.11 -3.72
CA GLN A 182 3.82 -7.60 -2.51
C GLN A 182 4.70 -6.38 -2.82
N GLU A 183 4.94 -5.53 -1.82
CA GLU A 183 5.72 -4.29 -1.94
C GLU A 183 7.23 -4.53 -1.89
N SER A 184 7.67 -5.51 -1.10
CA SER A 184 9.09 -5.81 -0.92
C SER A 184 9.57 -6.91 -1.87
N ASP A 185 10.87 -6.96 -2.13
CA ASP A 185 11.49 -8.11 -2.82
C ASP A 185 11.68 -9.32 -1.89
N ASP A 186 11.47 -9.15 -0.58
CA ASP A 186 11.63 -10.22 0.39
C ASP A 186 10.48 -11.24 0.29
N PRO A 187 10.79 -12.52 -0.02
CA PRO A 187 9.75 -13.50 -0.29
C PRO A 187 8.98 -13.86 0.98
N GLY A 188 7.65 -13.82 0.88
CA GLY A 188 6.74 -14.29 1.92
C GLY A 188 5.49 -14.89 1.29
N ASN A 189 5.47 -16.22 1.23
CA ASN A 189 4.41 -16.95 0.56
C ASN A 189 3.12 -17.01 1.43
N PRO A 190 2.01 -16.38 1.02
CA PRO A 190 0.78 -16.38 1.82
C PRO A 190 0.07 -17.74 1.87
N TYR A 191 0.35 -18.65 0.93
CA TYR A 191 -0.33 -19.94 0.81
C TYR A 191 0.28 -21.03 1.69
N TYR A 192 1.59 -20.96 1.94
CA TYR A 192 2.31 -21.93 2.76
C TYR A 192 2.92 -21.32 4.02
N GLY A 193 2.82 -19.99 4.17
CA GLY A 193 3.35 -19.25 5.30
C GLY A 193 4.82 -19.53 5.56
N ARG A 194 5.20 -19.69 6.83
CA ARG A 194 6.60 -19.87 7.22
C ARG A 194 7.20 -21.17 6.70
N SER A 195 6.38 -22.20 6.47
CA SER A 195 6.86 -23.52 6.02
C SER A 195 7.53 -23.46 4.64
N MET A 196 7.11 -22.55 3.77
CA MET A 196 7.68 -22.35 2.44
C MET A 196 7.72 -20.87 2.06
N ALA A 197 8.17 -20.01 2.98
CA ALA A 197 8.23 -18.56 2.74
C ALA A 197 9.00 -18.19 1.47
N ARG A 198 10.02 -18.99 1.12
CA ARG A 198 10.86 -18.82 -0.07
C ARG A 198 10.38 -19.58 -1.32
N CYS A 199 9.23 -20.26 -1.29
CA CYS A 199 8.57 -20.68 -2.54
C CYS A 199 7.96 -19.45 -3.20
N ALA A 200 8.79 -18.66 -3.85
CA ALA A 200 8.41 -17.41 -4.49
C ALA A 200 9.37 -17.17 -5.66
N ARG A 201 8.80 -16.97 -6.84
CA ARG A 201 9.50 -16.56 -8.04
C ARG A 201 8.86 -15.27 -8.51
N LYS A 202 9.64 -14.20 -8.65
CA LYS A 202 9.17 -12.94 -9.25
C LYS A 202 8.75 -13.21 -10.70
N ILE A 203 7.62 -12.65 -11.14
CA ILE A 203 7.03 -12.89 -12.47
C ILE A 203 6.74 -11.60 -13.26
N ASP A 204 7.17 -10.46 -12.73
CA ASP A 204 7.17 -9.18 -13.44
C ASP A 204 8.48 -8.96 -14.22
#